data_AF-A0A0J7MSL5-F1
#
_entry.id   AF-A0A0J7MSL5-F1
#
_cell.length_a   1.000
_cell.length_b   1.000
_cell.length_c   1.000
_cell.angle_alpha   90.00
_cell.angle_beta   90.00
_cell.angle_gamma   90.00
#
_symmetry.space_group_name_H-M   'P 1'
#
loop_
_entity.id
_entity.type
_entity.pdbx_description
1 polymer ?
#
loop_
_entity_poly.entity_id
_entity_poly.type
_entity_poly.pdbx_seq_one_letter_code
_entity_poly.pdbx_strand_id
1 'polypeptide(L)'
;QARDRSTEFIEVNRASYANIASKNTTDKVRVPRGPSVKIQKTTNIVIGPTDNAVGKYTSSQDTKDAVLKAIEPCKVGLKVSRLTKIRNNSIRIEAREVDLGKLKTSPSLREAGLEVKDEVKLNPRIIIHNIPAELTEDEIKSQLAKQNEEGTEKDIKVVYRYPLHPGKQYSSCVLEVRPETRQKFVSMERVLLGWSACRVADHVKVLQCYKCLSFGHLAKNCTNNAHCGHCSENHETRQCNNRNITPNCFNCKSAKEGNQSHTAFDVNKCSILKRKITAKIRLINYG
;
A
#
# COMPACT_ATOMS: atom_id res chain seq x y z
N GLN A 1 -11.30 49.06 45.27
CA GLN A 1 -12.08 48.08 44.49
C GLN A 1 -11.68 48.22 43.01
N ALA A 2 -10.80 47.35 42.54
CA ALA A 2 -10.52 47.20 41.10
C ALA A 2 -10.60 45.70 40.81
N ARG A 3 -11.59 45.32 39.99
CA ARG A 3 -11.92 43.93 39.70
C ARG A 3 -10.91 43.35 38.72
N ASP A 4 -10.33 42.24 39.13
CA ASP A 4 -9.59 41.29 38.32
C ASP A 4 -10.50 40.72 37.22
N ARG A 5 -10.00 40.66 35.97
CA ARG A 5 -10.68 40.05 34.83
C ARG A 5 -9.65 39.24 34.04
N SER A 6 -9.35 38.07 34.58
CA SER A 6 -8.72 36.97 33.89
C SER A 6 -9.69 36.45 32.80
N THR A 7 -9.40 36.76 31.54
CA THR A 7 -10.03 36.12 30.38
C THR A 7 -9.24 34.87 30.02
N GLU A 8 -9.78 33.70 30.36
CA GLU A 8 -9.35 32.41 29.82
C GLU A 8 -9.62 32.37 28.32
N PHE A 9 -8.55 32.32 27.52
CA PHE A 9 -8.65 32.02 26.10
C PHE A 9 -8.80 30.50 25.94
N ILE A 10 -10.03 30.06 25.64
CA ILE A 10 -10.28 28.71 25.14
C ILE A 10 -9.70 28.63 23.74
N GLU A 11 -8.51 28.01 23.60
CA GLU A 11 -7.97 27.61 22.30
C GLU A 11 -8.87 26.55 21.67
N VAL A 12 -9.86 27.00 20.91
CA VAL A 12 -10.58 26.12 19.97
C VAL A 12 -9.60 25.81 18.84
N ASN A 13 -8.94 24.67 18.93
CA ASN A 13 -8.02 24.14 17.92
C ASN A 13 -8.78 23.86 16.60
N ARG A 14 -9.08 24.92 15.84
CA ARG A 14 -9.65 24.84 14.49
C ARG A 14 -8.51 24.52 13.53
N ALA A 15 -8.50 23.29 13.02
CA ALA A 15 -7.56 22.90 11.98
C ALA A 15 -7.66 23.87 10.78
N SER A 16 -6.53 24.47 10.38
CA SER A 16 -6.44 25.33 9.20
C SER A 16 -6.86 24.57 7.93
N TYR A 17 -7.38 25.28 6.93
CA TYR A 17 -7.72 24.74 5.61
C TYR A 17 -6.56 23.93 5.01
N ALA A 18 -5.33 24.42 5.16
CA ALA A 18 -4.12 23.73 4.70
C ALA A 18 -3.93 22.36 5.38
N ASN A 19 -4.22 22.27 6.69
CA ASN A 19 -4.14 21.01 7.45
C ASN A 19 -5.24 20.03 7.05
N ILE A 20 -6.42 20.53 6.69
CA ILE A 20 -7.55 19.69 6.23
C ILE A 20 -7.28 19.17 4.81
N ALA A 21 -6.75 20.02 3.92
CA ALA A 21 -6.38 19.66 2.57
C ALA A 21 -5.26 18.60 2.56
N SER A 22 -4.21 18.77 3.37
CA SER A 22 -3.12 17.81 3.49
C SER A 22 -3.57 16.47 4.09
N LYS A 23 -4.43 16.48 5.11
CA LYS A 23 -4.98 15.24 5.69
C LYS A 23 -5.80 14.44 4.67
N ASN A 24 -6.56 15.13 3.81
CA ASN A 24 -7.34 14.50 2.75
C ASN A 24 -6.47 13.89 1.64
N THR A 25 -5.29 14.46 1.34
CA THR A 25 -4.36 13.90 0.35
C THR A 25 -3.61 12.71 0.93
N THR A 26 -3.20 12.75 2.20
CA THR A 26 -2.44 11.67 2.82
C THR A 26 -3.27 10.41 3.09
N ASP A 27 -4.57 10.55 3.32
CA ASP A 27 -5.49 9.42 3.54
C ASP A 27 -5.90 8.68 2.25
N LYS A 28 -5.31 9.06 1.11
CA LYS A 28 -5.55 8.44 -0.19
C LYS A 28 -4.23 8.11 -0.87
N VAL A 29 -4.24 7.04 -1.66
CA VAL A 29 -3.17 6.69 -2.60
C VAL A 29 -3.64 7.03 -4.00
N ARG A 30 -2.91 7.89 -4.72
CA ARG A 30 -3.18 8.15 -6.13
C ARG A 30 -2.48 7.10 -6.98
N VAL A 31 -3.25 6.22 -7.61
CA VAL A 31 -2.68 5.21 -8.51
C VAL A 31 -2.20 5.88 -9.80
N PRO A 32 -0.99 5.57 -10.31
CA PRO A 32 -0.53 6.13 -11.58
C PRO A 32 -1.52 5.88 -12.72
N ARG A 33 -1.95 6.97 -13.40
CA ARG A 33 -2.98 6.95 -14.46
C ARG A 33 -4.32 6.31 -14.03
N GLY A 34 -4.56 6.21 -12.73
CA GLY A 34 -5.70 5.52 -12.13
C GLY A 34 -6.47 6.39 -11.13
N PRO A 35 -7.48 5.81 -10.45
CA PRO A 35 -8.24 6.50 -9.44
C PRO A 35 -7.44 6.68 -8.15
N SER A 36 -7.91 7.59 -7.30
CA SER A 36 -7.46 7.67 -5.91
C SER A 36 -8.17 6.60 -5.07
N VAL A 37 -7.39 5.81 -4.34
CA VAL A 37 -7.89 4.75 -3.45
C VAL A 37 -7.74 5.24 -2.00
N LYS A 38 -8.83 5.24 -1.23
CA LYS A 38 -8.78 5.61 0.18
C LYS A 38 -8.00 4.55 0.96
N ILE A 39 -7.04 4.98 1.77
CA ILE A 39 -6.34 4.11 2.71
C ILE A 39 -7.33 3.78 3.83
N GLN A 40 -7.55 2.48 4.06
CA GLN A 40 -8.29 2.05 5.24
C GLN A 40 -7.33 2.05 6.42
N LYS A 41 -7.63 2.89 7.43
CA LYS A 41 -6.91 2.92 8.70
C LYS A 41 -7.34 1.71 9.52
N THR A 42 -6.81 0.55 9.14
CA THR A 42 -7.03 -0.71 9.84
C THR A 42 -5.70 -1.31 10.26
N THR A 43 -5.67 -1.78 11.50
CA THR A 43 -4.56 -2.55 12.05
C THR A 43 -4.77 -4.01 11.68
N ASN A 44 -3.76 -4.62 11.05
CA ASN A 44 -3.77 -6.06 10.85
C ASN A 44 -3.03 -6.71 12.00
N ILE A 45 -3.67 -7.71 12.59
CA ILE A 45 -3.16 -8.48 13.71
C ILE A 45 -3.10 -9.92 13.25
N VAL A 46 -1.96 -10.58 13.40
CA VAL A 46 -1.86 -12.02 13.17
C VAL A 46 -1.92 -12.72 14.51
N ILE A 47 -2.79 -13.73 14.63
CA ILE A 47 -2.83 -14.60 15.80
C ILE A 47 -2.56 -16.02 15.33
N GLY A 48 -1.60 -16.67 15.95
CA GLY A 48 -1.22 -18.03 15.61
C GLY A 48 -0.73 -18.83 16.81
N PRO A 49 -0.49 -20.13 16.65
CA PRO A 49 0.09 -20.95 17.70
C PRO A 49 1.48 -20.43 18.07
N THR A 50 1.79 -20.45 19.36
CA THR A 50 3.14 -20.27 19.90
C THR A 50 4.04 -21.42 19.43
N ASP A 51 5.36 -21.22 19.44
CA ASP A 51 6.32 -22.27 19.08
C ASP A 51 6.16 -23.55 19.92
N ASN A 52 5.76 -23.42 21.20
CA ASN A 52 5.51 -24.55 22.10
C ASN A 52 4.16 -25.24 21.89
N ALA A 53 3.28 -24.68 21.04
CA ALA A 53 1.95 -25.21 20.73
C ALA A 53 1.84 -25.65 19.26
N VAL A 54 2.97 -25.84 18.58
CA VAL A 54 3.02 -26.35 17.21
C VAL A 54 2.41 -27.76 17.19
N GLY A 55 1.42 -27.97 16.31
CA GLY A 55 0.67 -29.23 16.21
C GLY A 55 -0.60 -29.30 17.06
N LYS A 56 -0.80 -28.41 18.05
CA LYS A 56 -2.05 -28.32 18.83
C LYS A 56 -3.26 -27.95 17.96
N TYR A 57 -3.02 -27.13 16.95
CA TYR A 57 -4.01 -26.71 15.97
C TYR A 57 -3.65 -27.32 14.62
N THR A 58 -4.54 -28.16 14.08
CA THR A 58 -4.31 -28.86 12.81
C THR A 58 -4.67 -27.99 11.61
N SER A 59 -5.52 -26.97 11.80
CA SER A 59 -5.91 -26.02 10.77
C SER A 59 -6.05 -24.58 11.29
N SER A 60 -6.05 -23.61 10.36
CA SER A 60 -6.40 -22.21 10.67
C SER A 60 -7.87 -22.02 11.08
N GLN A 61 -8.74 -23.01 10.85
CA GLN A 61 -10.11 -23.00 11.35
C GLN A 61 -10.13 -23.29 12.86
N ASP A 62 -9.33 -24.24 13.34
CA ASP A 62 -9.27 -24.57 14.77
C ASP A 62 -8.70 -23.40 15.57
N THR A 63 -7.66 -22.73 15.04
CA THR A 63 -7.13 -21.50 15.61
C THR A 63 -8.18 -20.40 15.66
N LYS A 64 -9.00 -20.25 14.60
CA LYS A 64 -10.10 -19.27 14.58
C LYS A 64 -11.08 -19.55 15.72
N ASP A 65 -11.51 -20.80 15.87
CA ASP A 65 -12.51 -21.17 16.86
C ASP A 65 -11.97 -21.02 18.28
N ALA A 66 -10.69 -21.32 18.50
CA ALA A 66 -10.02 -21.05 19.77
C ALA A 66 -9.91 -19.56 20.09
N VAL A 67 -9.57 -18.71 19.11
CA VAL A 67 -9.53 -17.25 19.32
C VAL A 67 -10.92 -16.69 19.65
N LEU A 68 -11.97 -17.15 18.96
CA LEU A 68 -13.33 -16.71 19.21
C LEU A 68 -13.85 -17.11 20.61
N LYS A 69 -13.36 -18.23 21.16
CA LYS A 69 -13.66 -18.66 22.53
C LYS A 69 -12.81 -17.91 23.56
N ALA A 70 -11.55 -17.63 23.24
CA ALA A 70 -10.58 -17.05 24.18
C ALA A 70 -10.72 -15.52 24.31
N ILE A 71 -11.20 -14.83 23.27
CA ILE A 71 -11.25 -13.36 23.25
C ILE A 71 -12.67 -12.88 23.02
N GLU A 72 -13.14 -12.03 23.94
CA GLU A 72 -14.30 -11.20 23.73
C GLU A 72 -13.86 -9.82 23.20
N PRO A 73 -14.23 -9.43 21.96
CA PRO A 73 -13.70 -8.23 21.33
C PRO A 73 -13.88 -6.94 22.14
N CYS A 74 -15.02 -6.80 22.82
CA CYS A 74 -15.33 -5.64 23.66
C CYS A 74 -14.35 -5.46 24.82
N LYS A 75 -13.89 -6.57 25.44
CA LYS A 75 -12.98 -6.52 26.60
C LYS A 75 -11.56 -6.09 26.24
N VAL A 76 -11.16 -6.31 25.00
CA VAL A 76 -9.83 -5.96 24.47
C VAL A 76 -9.85 -4.74 23.55
N GLY A 77 -10.98 -4.00 23.49
CA GLY A 77 -11.12 -2.82 22.64
C GLY A 77 -10.97 -3.13 21.14
N LEU A 78 -11.29 -4.36 20.72
CA LEU A 78 -11.08 -4.85 19.37
C LEU A 78 -12.33 -4.62 18.51
N LYS A 79 -12.26 -3.66 17.58
CA LYS A 79 -13.31 -3.41 16.58
C LYS A 79 -12.97 -4.10 15.25
N VAL A 80 -13.33 -5.37 15.14
CA VAL A 80 -13.04 -6.21 13.97
C VAL A 80 -13.79 -5.72 12.73
N SER A 81 -13.06 -5.53 11.63
CA SER A 81 -13.64 -5.34 10.29
C SER A 81 -13.69 -6.63 9.49
N ARG A 82 -12.64 -7.46 9.60
CA ARG A 82 -12.53 -8.70 8.83
C ARG A 82 -11.63 -9.70 9.54
N LEU A 83 -11.97 -10.98 9.43
CA LEU A 83 -11.13 -12.10 9.86
C LEU A 83 -10.83 -12.98 8.65
N THR A 84 -9.57 -13.31 8.42
CA THR A 84 -9.12 -14.15 7.30
C THR A 84 -8.18 -15.24 7.78
N LYS A 85 -8.34 -16.45 7.26
CA LYS A 85 -7.41 -17.57 7.51
C LYS A 85 -6.12 -17.36 6.72
N ILE A 86 -4.97 -17.66 7.33
CA ILE A 86 -3.67 -17.60 6.66
C ILE A 86 -2.90 -18.92 6.84
N ARG A 87 -1.73 -19.02 6.23
CA ARG A 87 -0.84 -20.19 6.35
C ARG A 87 -0.35 -20.35 7.80
N ASN A 88 0.28 -21.50 8.09
CA ASN A 88 0.85 -21.83 9.41
C ASN A 88 -0.21 -21.80 10.52
N ASN A 89 -1.40 -22.34 10.22
CA ASN A 89 -2.54 -22.46 11.14
C ASN A 89 -2.83 -21.16 11.91
N SER A 90 -2.67 -20.02 11.26
CA SER A 90 -2.85 -18.70 11.86
C SER A 90 -4.05 -17.99 11.25
N ILE A 91 -4.54 -16.97 11.95
CA ILE A 91 -5.58 -16.07 11.47
C ILE A 91 -5.04 -14.63 11.40
N ARG A 92 -5.56 -13.85 10.45
CA ARG A 92 -5.38 -12.41 10.36
C ARG A 92 -6.69 -11.72 10.71
N ILE A 93 -6.64 -10.82 11.68
CA ILE A 93 -7.73 -9.94 12.08
C ILE A 93 -7.41 -8.53 11.60
N GLU A 94 -8.26 -7.98 10.75
CA GLU A 94 -8.23 -6.57 10.36
C GLU A 94 -9.20 -5.81 11.29
N ALA A 95 -8.70 -4.85 12.06
CA ALA A 95 -9.46 -4.10 13.04
C ALA A 95 -9.36 -2.59 12.81
N ARG A 96 -10.45 -1.85 13.05
CA ARG A 96 -10.43 -0.37 13.00
C ARG A 96 -9.81 0.23 14.25
N GLU A 97 -9.91 -0.50 15.34
CA GLU A 97 -9.43 -0.10 16.65
C GLU A 97 -9.02 -1.37 17.39
N VAL A 98 -7.86 -1.30 18.05
CA VAL A 98 -7.33 -2.39 18.85
C VAL A 98 -6.40 -1.83 19.91
N ASP A 99 -6.53 -2.32 21.14
CA ASP A 99 -5.50 -2.16 22.16
C ASP A 99 -4.52 -3.33 22.03
N LEU A 100 -3.43 -3.11 21.27
CA LEU A 100 -2.41 -4.14 21.02
C LEU A 100 -1.73 -4.60 22.31
N GLY A 101 -1.61 -3.71 23.31
CA GLY A 101 -1.06 -4.05 24.61
C GLY A 101 -1.93 -5.11 25.30
N LYS A 102 -3.22 -4.79 25.51
CA LYS A 102 -4.18 -5.73 26.12
C LYS A 102 -4.30 -7.04 25.35
N LEU A 103 -4.27 -6.98 24.02
CA LEU A 103 -4.37 -8.17 23.19
C LEU A 103 -3.14 -9.08 23.36
N LYS A 104 -1.92 -8.53 23.32
CA LYS A 104 -0.66 -9.25 23.51
C LYS A 104 -0.50 -9.81 24.93
N THR A 105 -1.04 -9.12 25.93
CA THR A 105 -0.96 -9.54 27.34
C THR A 105 -2.15 -10.38 27.80
N SER A 106 -3.10 -10.71 26.91
CA SER A 106 -4.30 -11.46 27.30
C SER A 106 -3.94 -12.86 27.82
N PRO A 107 -4.31 -13.21 29.08
CA PRO A 107 -4.02 -14.54 29.64
C PRO A 107 -4.70 -15.66 28.84
N SER A 108 -5.93 -15.44 28.40
CA SER A 108 -6.73 -16.42 27.66
C SER A 108 -6.10 -16.85 26.32
N LEU A 109 -5.39 -15.94 25.62
CA LEU A 109 -4.61 -16.33 24.44
C LEU A 109 -3.42 -17.21 24.82
N ARG A 110 -2.68 -16.83 25.87
CA ARG A 110 -1.50 -17.57 26.33
C ARG A 110 -1.86 -18.97 26.82
N GLU A 111 -2.93 -19.11 27.60
CA GLU A 111 -3.47 -20.40 28.06
C GLU A 111 -3.93 -21.27 26.89
N ALA A 112 -4.50 -20.66 25.84
CA ALA A 112 -4.81 -21.36 24.61
C ALA A 112 -3.54 -21.78 23.82
N GLY A 113 -2.34 -21.29 24.15
CA GLY A 113 -1.12 -21.53 23.38
C GLY A 113 -1.08 -20.71 22.09
N LEU A 114 -1.69 -19.52 22.12
CA LEU A 114 -1.80 -18.59 21.01
C LEU A 114 -1.05 -17.30 21.33
N GLU A 115 -0.49 -16.69 20.30
CA GLU A 115 0.21 -15.42 20.41
C GLU A 115 -0.17 -14.47 19.28
N VAL A 116 -0.06 -13.18 19.57
CA VAL A 116 -0.14 -12.13 18.55
C VAL A 116 1.23 -12.00 17.89
N LYS A 117 1.30 -12.32 16.62
CA LYS A 117 2.50 -12.16 15.78
C LYS A 117 2.50 -10.79 15.15
N ASP A 118 3.65 -10.14 15.14
CA ASP A 118 3.81 -8.85 14.47
C ASP A 118 3.73 -9.06 12.95
N GLU A 119 2.76 -8.40 12.30
CA GLU A 119 2.70 -8.38 10.85
C GLU A 119 3.54 -7.22 10.33
N VAL A 120 4.69 -7.55 9.72
CA VAL A 120 5.51 -6.57 9.02
C VAL A 120 4.81 -6.20 7.71
N LYS A 121 4.00 -5.15 7.75
CA LYS A 121 3.51 -4.48 6.53
C LYS A 121 4.71 -3.94 5.75
N LEU A 122 4.56 -3.89 4.42
CA LEU A 122 5.59 -3.33 3.54
C LEU A 122 5.70 -1.82 3.75
N ASN A 123 6.91 -1.27 3.66
CA ASN A 123 7.09 0.17 3.61
C ASN A 123 6.48 0.76 2.32
N PRO A 124 5.93 1.98 2.40
CA PRO A 124 5.36 2.66 1.25
C PRO A 124 6.44 3.03 0.25
N ARG A 125 6.03 3.09 -1.01
CA ARG A 125 6.88 3.54 -2.10
C ARG A 125 6.32 4.80 -2.72
N ILE A 126 7.21 5.74 -3.00
CA ILE A 126 6.91 6.97 -3.70
C ILE A 126 7.73 7.02 -4.99
N ILE A 127 7.25 7.78 -5.96
CA ILE A 127 7.99 8.14 -7.16
C ILE A 127 8.23 9.64 -7.16
N ILE A 128 9.48 10.02 -7.36
CA ILE A 128 9.89 11.40 -7.59
C ILE A 128 10.13 11.56 -9.08
N HIS A 129 9.43 12.52 -9.69
CA HIS A 129 9.52 12.86 -11.10
C HIS A 129 10.39 14.10 -11.32
N ASN A 130 10.98 14.17 -12.51
CA ASN A 130 11.80 15.29 -12.99
C ASN A 130 13.07 15.52 -12.16
N ILE A 131 13.73 14.43 -11.74
CA ILE A 131 15.01 14.51 -11.04
C ILE A 131 16.11 14.79 -12.08
N PRO A 132 16.98 15.79 -11.86
CA PRO A 132 18.15 16.04 -12.70
C PRO A 132 19.00 14.78 -12.90
N ALA A 133 19.48 14.59 -14.14
CA ALA A 133 20.24 13.40 -14.50
C ALA A 133 21.60 13.34 -13.81
N GLU A 134 22.21 14.48 -13.48
CA GLU A 134 23.50 14.53 -12.77
C GLU A 134 23.45 13.99 -11.34
N LEU A 135 22.28 14.01 -10.68
CA LEU A 135 22.18 13.59 -9.28
C LEU A 135 22.29 12.08 -9.15
N THR A 136 23.27 11.64 -8.38
CA THR A 136 23.45 10.25 -7.95
C THR A 136 22.39 9.83 -6.92
N GLU A 137 22.27 8.53 -6.69
CA GLU A 137 21.33 7.99 -5.71
C GLU A 137 21.62 8.48 -4.28
N ASP A 138 22.88 8.63 -3.91
CA ASP A 138 23.28 9.09 -2.58
C ASP A 138 23.08 10.60 -2.41
N GLU A 139 23.34 11.39 -3.45
CA GLU A 139 23.01 12.82 -3.45
C GLU A 139 21.51 13.06 -3.32
N ILE A 140 20.67 12.25 -3.98
CA ILE A 140 19.20 12.32 -3.80
C ILE A 140 18.83 12.12 -2.34
N LYS A 141 19.33 11.05 -1.69
CA LYS A 141 19.01 10.76 -0.28
C LYS A 141 19.47 11.90 0.62
N SER A 142 20.70 12.37 0.44
CA SER A 142 21.28 13.44 1.24
C SER A 142 20.53 14.76 1.08
N GLN A 143 20.15 15.14 -0.14
CA GLN A 143 19.38 16.36 -0.41
C GLN A 143 17.96 16.27 0.13
N LEU A 144 17.29 15.12 0.02
CA LEU A 144 15.97 14.92 0.63
C LEU A 144 16.04 15.12 2.14
N ALA A 145 17.04 14.53 2.79
CA ALA A 145 17.22 14.66 4.23
C ALA A 145 17.52 16.12 4.63
N LYS A 146 18.43 16.80 3.92
CA LYS A 146 18.85 18.17 4.27
C LYS A 146 17.80 19.24 3.98
N GLN A 147 17.06 19.13 2.87
CA GLN A 147 16.17 20.20 2.40
C GLN A 147 14.69 19.95 2.67
N ASN A 148 14.29 18.74 3.06
CA ASN A 148 12.86 18.40 3.21
C ASN A 148 12.56 17.77 4.56
N GLU A 149 13.38 16.84 5.05
CA GLU A 149 13.14 16.15 6.32
C GLU A 149 14.43 15.62 6.95
N GLU A 150 14.91 16.34 7.96
CA GLU A 150 16.16 15.99 8.63
C GLU A 150 16.10 14.57 9.22
N GLY A 151 17.21 13.83 9.07
CA GLY A 151 17.35 12.49 9.63
C GLY A 151 16.77 11.34 8.80
N THR A 152 16.07 11.58 7.69
CA THR A 152 15.46 10.50 6.88
C THR A 152 16.43 9.71 6.01
N GLU A 153 17.69 10.12 5.91
CA GLU A 153 18.66 9.54 4.95
C GLU A 153 18.79 8.02 5.09
N LYS A 154 18.85 7.51 6.32
CA LYS A 154 18.96 6.07 6.63
C LYS A 154 17.68 5.28 6.34
N ASP A 155 16.56 5.98 6.24
CA ASP A 155 15.23 5.42 6.06
C ASP A 155 14.74 5.46 4.61
N ILE A 156 15.53 6.08 3.72
CA ILE A 156 15.26 6.16 2.29
C ILE A 156 16.06 5.06 1.58
N LYS A 157 15.34 4.13 0.97
CA LYS A 157 15.91 3.11 0.10
C LYS A 157 15.56 3.41 -1.36
N VAL A 158 16.57 3.59 -2.20
CA VAL A 158 16.35 3.69 -3.65
C VAL A 158 16.00 2.30 -4.17
N VAL A 159 14.80 2.18 -4.75
CA VAL A 159 14.28 0.90 -5.28
C VAL A 159 14.60 0.78 -6.77
N TYR A 160 14.44 1.88 -7.50
CA TYR A 160 14.63 1.89 -8.96
C TYR A 160 14.82 3.31 -9.48
N ARG A 161 15.93 3.56 -10.17
CA ARG A 161 16.12 4.75 -11.00
C ARG A 161 15.74 4.44 -12.44
N TYR A 162 14.86 5.26 -13.02
CA TYR A 162 14.53 5.12 -14.43
C TYR A 162 15.71 5.57 -15.31
N PRO A 163 16.03 4.82 -16.38
CA PRO A 163 17.09 5.21 -17.30
C PRO A 163 16.74 6.53 -17.98
N LEU A 164 17.78 7.33 -18.22
CA LEU A 164 17.65 8.57 -18.97
C LEU A 164 17.31 8.24 -20.42
N HIS A 165 16.26 8.85 -20.94
CA HIS A 165 15.94 8.73 -22.37
C HIS A 165 16.83 9.68 -23.17
N PRO A 166 17.27 9.29 -24.38
CA PRO A 166 18.07 10.16 -25.24
C PRO A 166 17.46 11.55 -25.40
N GLY A 167 18.26 12.60 -25.20
CA GLY A 167 17.82 13.99 -25.31
C GLY A 167 17.00 14.54 -24.13
N LYS A 168 16.86 13.79 -23.02
CA LYS A 168 16.25 14.29 -21.78
C LYS A 168 17.31 14.58 -20.72
N GLN A 169 17.08 15.61 -19.92
CA GLN A 169 17.95 16.01 -18.80
C GLN A 169 17.41 15.57 -17.43
N TYR A 170 16.22 14.98 -17.41
CA TYR A 170 15.55 14.58 -16.18
C TYR A 170 15.05 13.15 -16.28
N SER A 171 15.10 12.45 -15.15
CA SER A 171 14.56 11.10 -14.98
C SER A 171 13.62 11.03 -13.79
N SER A 172 13.18 9.82 -13.43
CA SER A 172 12.36 9.58 -12.24
C SER A 172 13.03 8.52 -11.37
N CYS A 173 12.72 8.53 -10.08
CA CYS A 173 13.25 7.58 -9.11
C CYS A 173 12.13 7.07 -8.21
N VAL A 174 12.12 5.77 -7.95
CA VAL A 174 11.22 5.13 -6.97
C VAL A 174 11.99 4.90 -5.69
N LEU A 175 11.44 5.42 -4.59
CA LEU A 175 12.00 5.29 -3.25
C LEU A 175 11.04 4.49 -2.38
N GLU A 176 11.59 3.67 -1.51
CA GLU A 176 10.90 3.07 -0.37
C GLU A 176 11.27 3.88 0.87
N VAL A 177 10.27 4.32 1.62
CA VAL A 177 10.42 5.27 2.73
C VAL A 177 9.56 4.84 3.90
N ARG A 178 9.76 5.42 5.09
CA ARG A 178 8.86 5.21 6.22
C ARG A 178 7.48 5.86 6.00
N PRO A 179 6.42 5.38 6.67
CA PRO A 179 5.08 5.97 6.58
C PRO A 179 5.03 7.47 6.84
N GLU A 180 5.78 7.95 7.83
CA GLU A 180 5.84 9.35 8.25
C GLU A 180 6.45 10.22 7.13
N THR A 181 7.59 9.77 6.58
CA THR A 181 8.25 10.43 5.44
C THR A 181 7.35 10.47 4.20
N ARG A 182 6.63 9.38 3.92
CA ARG A 182 5.63 9.39 2.83
C ARG A 182 4.55 10.42 3.09
N GLN A 183 4.01 10.47 4.31
CA GLN A 183 2.95 11.41 4.68
C GLN A 183 3.40 12.85 4.43
N LYS A 184 4.61 13.19 4.86
CA LYS A 184 5.21 14.50 4.64
C LYS A 184 5.40 14.80 3.15
N PHE A 185 6.11 13.94 2.41
CA PHE A 185 6.46 14.21 1.01
C PHE A 185 5.24 14.27 0.10
N VAL A 186 4.24 13.41 0.30
CA VAL A 186 3.00 13.44 -0.49
C VAL A 186 2.16 14.67 -0.14
N SER A 187 2.14 15.10 1.12
CA SER A 187 1.43 16.33 1.52
C SER A 187 2.01 17.60 0.92
N MET A 188 3.34 17.63 0.72
CA MET A 188 4.04 18.75 0.09
C MET A 188 3.88 18.76 -1.43
N GLU A 189 3.47 17.64 -2.04
CA GLU A 189 3.37 17.37 -3.49
C GLU A 189 4.68 17.46 -4.29
N ARG A 190 5.65 18.25 -3.81
CA ARG A 190 6.97 18.44 -4.37
C ARG A 190 8.01 18.40 -3.25
N VAL A 191 9.19 17.90 -3.59
CA VAL A 191 10.38 17.88 -2.73
C VAL A 191 11.51 18.62 -3.41
N LEU A 192 12.36 19.24 -2.61
CA LEU A 192 13.54 19.97 -3.05
C LEU A 192 14.73 19.02 -3.20
N LEU A 193 15.41 19.13 -4.34
CA LEU A 193 16.65 18.42 -4.67
C LEU A 193 17.64 19.43 -5.24
N GLY A 194 18.50 19.97 -4.38
CA GLY A 194 19.41 21.06 -4.71
C GLY A 194 18.62 22.30 -5.11
N TRP A 195 18.68 22.64 -6.40
CA TRP A 195 17.97 23.78 -7.00
C TRP A 195 16.67 23.38 -7.71
N SER A 196 16.26 22.12 -7.63
CA SER A 196 15.10 21.58 -8.36
C SER A 196 13.95 21.24 -7.41
N ALA A 197 12.74 21.70 -7.74
CA ALA A 197 11.51 21.27 -7.08
C ALA A 197 10.88 20.11 -7.87
N CYS A 198 11.06 18.88 -7.36
CA CYS A 198 10.66 17.65 -8.03
C CYS A 198 9.29 17.16 -7.54
N ARG A 199 8.44 16.68 -8.45
CA ARG A 199 7.08 16.24 -8.09
C ARG A 199 7.10 14.86 -7.44
N VAL A 200 6.35 14.68 -6.37
CA VAL A 200 6.19 13.41 -5.67
C VAL A 200 4.80 12.83 -5.89
N ALA A 201 4.71 11.51 -5.98
CA ALA A 201 3.46 10.76 -5.95
C ALA A 201 3.65 9.39 -5.31
N ASP A 202 2.57 8.75 -4.87
CA ASP A 202 2.62 7.34 -4.48
C ASP A 202 2.99 6.45 -5.67
N HIS A 203 3.74 5.40 -5.37
CA HIS A 203 4.12 4.38 -6.34
C HIS A 203 3.59 3.01 -5.94
N VAL A 204 2.34 2.73 -6.32
CA VAL A 204 1.74 1.39 -6.17
C VAL A 204 1.61 0.71 -7.52
N LYS A 205 2.44 -0.31 -7.73
CA LYS A 205 2.42 -1.13 -8.95
C LYS A 205 2.10 -2.58 -8.63
N VAL A 206 1.06 -3.11 -9.27
CA VAL A 206 0.78 -4.54 -9.30
C VAL A 206 1.56 -5.16 -10.45
N LEU A 207 2.29 -6.22 -10.17
CA LEU A 207 3.01 -6.96 -11.19
C LEU A 207 2.01 -7.76 -12.04
N GLN A 208 1.83 -7.34 -13.29
CA GLN A 208 1.04 -8.03 -14.30
C GLN A 208 1.96 -8.45 -15.44
N CYS A 209 1.89 -9.73 -15.81
CA CYS A 209 2.70 -10.32 -16.86
C CYS A 209 2.24 -9.78 -18.23
N TYR A 210 3.16 -9.22 -19.02
CA TYR A 210 2.85 -8.72 -20.36
C TYR A 210 2.64 -9.83 -21.41
N LYS A 211 2.99 -11.07 -21.10
CA LYS A 211 2.80 -12.25 -21.97
C LYS A 211 1.41 -12.86 -21.76
N CYS A 212 1.12 -13.36 -20.56
CA CYS A 212 -0.13 -14.10 -20.28
C CYS A 212 -1.20 -13.27 -19.55
N LEU A 213 -0.93 -12.00 -19.28
CA LEU A 213 -1.83 -11.05 -18.60
C LEU A 213 -2.18 -11.39 -17.13
N SER A 214 -1.71 -12.52 -16.62
CA SER A 214 -1.87 -12.93 -15.22
C SER A 214 -1.00 -12.10 -14.27
N PHE A 215 -1.33 -12.11 -12.99
CA PHE A 215 -0.64 -11.33 -11.97
C PHE A 215 0.44 -12.13 -11.24
N GLY A 216 1.44 -11.41 -10.70
CA GLY A 216 2.41 -11.96 -9.74
C GLY A 216 3.74 -12.42 -10.32
N HIS A 217 3.94 -12.37 -11.65
CA HIS A 217 5.21 -12.73 -12.28
C HIS A 217 5.56 -11.84 -13.46
N LEU A 218 6.84 -11.83 -13.84
CA LEU A 218 7.37 -11.13 -15.00
C LEU A 218 7.24 -12.00 -16.25
N ALA A 219 7.08 -11.37 -17.42
CA ALA A 219 7.01 -12.08 -18.70
C ALA A 219 8.23 -12.98 -18.97
N LYS A 220 9.42 -12.54 -18.53
CA LYS A 220 10.67 -13.33 -18.64
C LYS A 220 10.64 -14.68 -17.91
N ASN A 221 9.80 -14.82 -16.88
CA ASN A 221 9.65 -16.05 -16.09
C ASN A 221 8.31 -16.75 -16.38
N CYS A 222 7.63 -16.41 -17.47
CA CYS A 222 6.28 -16.86 -17.76
C CYS A 222 6.27 -18.14 -18.61
N THR A 223 5.73 -19.22 -18.05
CA THR A 223 5.51 -20.50 -18.73
C THR A 223 4.16 -20.61 -19.44
N ASN A 224 3.21 -19.71 -19.13
CA ASN A 224 1.88 -19.72 -19.73
C ASN A 224 1.85 -19.23 -21.19
N ASN A 225 0.75 -19.53 -21.88
CA ASN A 225 0.42 -19.05 -23.22
C ASN A 225 0.29 -17.52 -23.26
N ALA A 226 0.61 -16.94 -24.43
CA ALA A 226 0.50 -15.51 -24.64
C ALA A 226 -0.95 -15.11 -24.93
N HIS A 227 -1.38 -14.00 -24.35
CA HIS A 227 -2.67 -13.37 -24.60
C HIS A 227 -2.50 -11.88 -24.86
N CYS A 228 -3.23 -11.37 -25.84
CA CYS A 228 -3.13 -9.98 -26.24
C CYS A 228 -3.83 -9.08 -25.23
N GLY A 229 -3.11 -8.08 -24.69
CA GLY A 229 -3.63 -7.11 -23.74
C GLY A 229 -4.67 -6.16 -24.34
N HIS A 230 -4.89 -6.20 -25.66
CA HIS A 230 -5.91 -5.43 -26.36
C HIS A 230 -7.12 -6.29 -26.75
N CYS A 231 -6.93 -7.40 -27.46
CA CYS A 231 -8.05 -8.19 -28.00
C CYS A 231 -8.29 -9.54 -27.31
N SER A 232 -7.51 -9.91 -26.29
CA SER A 232 -7.59 -11.20 -25.56
C SER A 232 -7.24 -12.46 -26.35
N GLU A 233 -6.88 -12.36 -27.62
CA GLU A 233 -6.52 -13.51 -28.46
C GLU A 233 -5.11 -14.05 -28.18
N ASN A 234 -4.81 -15.24 -28.71
CA ASN A 234 -3.58 -16.01 -28.44
C ASN A 234 -2.35 -15.48 -29.21
N HIS A 235 -1.91 -14.27 -28.90
CA HIS A 235 -0.66 -13.68 -29.39
C HIS A 235 -0.16 -12.60 -28.43
N GLU A 236 1.08 -12.14 -28.61
CA GLU A 236 1.60 -11.03 -27.83
C GLU A 236 1.01 -9.69 -28.29
N THR A 237 0.70 -8.79 -27.35
CA THR A 237 0.07 -7.47 -27.65
C THR A 237 0.76 -6.69 -28.77
N ARG A 238 2.09 -6.78 -28.89
CA ARG A 238 2.85 -6.11 -29.96
C ARG A 238 2.51 -6.60 -31.37
N GLN A 239 2.11 -7.87 -31.50
CA GLN A 239 1.72 -8.54 -32.75
C GLN A 239 0.21 -8.42 -33.05
N CYS A 240 -0.53 -7.59 -32.31
CA CYS A 240 -1.96 -7.46 -32.49
C CYS A 240 -2.31 -6.78 -33.81
N ASN A 241 -3.00 -7.51 -34.69
CA ASN A 241 -3.59 -6.99 -35.93
C ASN A 241 -4.99 -6.39 -35.70
N ASN A 242 -5.61 -6.70 -34.56
CA ASN A 242 -6.95 -6.25 -34.19
C ASN A 242 -6.90 -4.95 -33.37
N ARG A 243 -6.08 -3.96 -33.76
CA ARG A 243 -6.00 -2.69 -33.01
C ARG A 243 -7.22 -1.80 -33.21
N ASN A 244 -7.92 -2.00 -34.32
CA ASN A 244 -9.10 -1.21 -34.71
C ASN A 244 -10.40 -1.68 -34.04
N ILE A 245 -10.41 -2.88 -33.43
CA ILE A 245 -11.59 -3.35 -32.71
C ILE A 245 -11.61 -2.84 -31.27
N THR A 246 -12.79 -2.81 -30.67
CA THR A 246 -12.97 -2.51 -29.25
C THR A 246 -12.11 -3.44 -28.39
N PRO A 247 -11.29 -2.89 -27.47
CA PRO A 247 -10.49 -3.70 -26.58
C PRO A 247 -11.35 -4.67 -25.76
N ASN A 248 -10.82 -5.85 -25.48
CA ASN A 248 -11.41 -6.83 -24.59
C ASN A 248 -10.36 -7.29 -23.58
N CYS A 249 -10.69 -7.22 -22.30
CA CYS A 249 -9.80 -7.56 -21.20
C CYS A 249 -9.87 -9.05 -20.90
N PHE A 250 -8.77 -9.77 -21.14
CA PHE A 250 -8.68 -11.21 -20.95
C PHE A 250 -9.08 -11.65 -19.54
N ASN A 251 -8.51 -11.00 -18.52
CA ASN A 251 -8.79 -11.33 -17.12
C ASN A 251 -10.28 -11.14 -16.78
N CYS A 252 -10.88 -10.02 -17.22
CA CYS A 252 -12.29 -9.71 -16.96
C CYS A 252 -13.22 -10.67 -17.70
N LYS A 253 -12.89 -11.03 -18.94
CA LYS A 253 -13.58 -12.07 -19.72
C LYS A 253 -13.53 -13.42 -19.02
N SER A 254 -12.34 -13.87 -18.59
CA SER A 254 -12.17 -15.14 -17.88
C SER A 254 -12.93 -15.19 -16.56
N ALA A 255 -13.02 -14.07 -15.83
CA ALA A 255 -13.75 -13.97 -14.57
C ALA A 255 -15.25 -13.66 -14.75
N LYS A 256 -15.75 -13.55 -15.99
CA LYS A 256 -17.15 -13.19 -16.32
C LYS A 256 -17.60 -11.88 -15.66
N GLU A 257 -16.72 -10.88 -15.63
CA GLU A 257 -17.04 -9.54 -15.12
C GLU A 257 -17.99 -8.80 -16.07
N GLY A 258 -18.82 -7.89 -15.54
CA GLY A 258 -19.81 -7.17 -16.35
C GLY A 258 -19.19 -6.19 -17.36
N ASN A 259 -18.11 -5.49 -16.99
CA ASN A 259 -17.36 -4.63 -17.91
C ASN A 259 -16.11 -5.37 -18.38
N GLN A 260 -16.02 -5.65 -19.68
CA GLN A 260 -14.88 -6.33 -20.32
C GLN A 260 -14.25 -5.48 -21.42
N SER A 261 -14.93 -4.42 -21.89
CA SER A 261 -14.55 -3.60 -23.05
C SER A 261 -13.46 -2.57 -22.73
N HIS A 262 -12.27 -3.06 -22.38
CA HIS A 262 -11.09 -2.25 -22.04
C HIS A 262 -9.81 -3.09 -22.19
N THR A 263 -8.65 -2.44 -22.23
CA THR A 263 -7.38 -3.16 -22.30
C THR A 263 -7.05 -3.81 -20.96
N ALA A 264 -6.27 -4.89 -20.98
CA ALA A 264 -5.89 -5.63 -19.77
C ALA A 264 -5.12 -4.78 -18.73
N PHE A 265 -4.62 -3.60 -19.13
CA PHE A 265 -3.84 -2.67 -18.32
C PHE A 265 -4.60 -1.38 -17.96
N ASP A 266 -5.87 -1.26 -18.32
CA ASP A 266 -6.70 -0.09 -17.99
C ASP A 266 -7.09 -0.10 -16.50
N VAL A 267 -6.33 0.63 -15.70
CA VAL A 267 -6.56 0.77 -14.25
C VAL A 267 -7.91 1.42 -13.93
N ASN A 268 -8.46 2.24 -14.83
CA ASN A 268 -9.71 2.95 -14.59
C ASN A 268 -10.95 2.10 -14.89
N LYS A 269 -10.84 1.11 -15.77
CA LYS A 269 -11.98 0.26 -16.16
C LYS A 269 -11.90 -1.17 -15.64
N CYS A 270 -10.70 -1.72 -15.44
CA CYS A 270 -10.51 -3.12 -15.04
C CYS A 270 -10.80 -3.37 -13.55
N SER A 271 -11.93 -4.02 -13.25
CA SER A 271 -12.33 -4.35 -11.87
C SER A 271 -11.32 -5.30 -11.18
N ILE A 272 -10.76 -6.26 -11.91
CA ILE A 272 -9.78 -7.21 -11.37
C ILE A 272 -8.48 -6.48 -10.99
N LEU A 273 -7.96 -5.63 -11.88
CA LEU A 273 -6.75 -4.86 -11.62
C LEU A 273 -6.95 -3.90 -10.43
N LYS A 274 -8.10 -3.21 -10.37
CA LYS A 274 -8.47 -2.39 -9.20
C LYS A 274 -8.49 -3.19 -7.90
N ARG A 275 -9.08 -4.39 -7.91
CA ARG A 275 -9.08 -5.30 -6.74
C ARG A 275 -7.66 -5.68 -6.34
N LYS A 276 -6.78 -6.01 -7.28
CA LYS A 276 -5.37 -6.33 -7.02
C LYS A 276 -4.59 -5.13 -6.46
N ILE A 277 -4.82 -3.92 -6.98
CA ILE A 277 -4.18 -2.70 -6.47
C ILE A 277 -4.64 -2.40 -5.05
N THR A 278 -5.95 -2.49 -4.79
CA THR A 278 -6.52 -2.29 -3.44
C THR A 278 -5.95 -3.32 -2.45
N ALA A 279 -5.84 -4.58 -2.87
CA ALA A 279 -5.21 -5.61 -2.05
C ALA A 279 -3.74 -5.31 -1.78
N LYS A 280 -2.98 -4.79 -2.77
CA LYS A 280 -1.58 -4.38 -2.57
C LYS A 280 -1.46 -3.20 -1.60
N ILE A 281 -2.34 -2.20 -1.69
CA ILE A 281 -2.38 -1.05 -0.77
C ILE A 281 -2.58 -1.51 0.67
N ARG A 282 -3.46 -2.49 0.92
CA ARG A 282 -3.70 -3.04 2.27
C ARG A 282 -2.49 -3.74 2.90
N LEU A 283 -1.53 -4.16 2.09
CA LEU A 283 -0.28 -4.80 2.56
C LEU A 283 0.83 -3.79 2.86
N ILE A 284 0.61 -2.51 2.56
CA ILE A 284 1.58 -1.43 2.76
C ILE A 284 1.19 -0.67 4.03
N ASN A 285 2.21 -0.31 4.83
CA ASN A 285 2.06 0.53 5.99
C ASN A 285 2.01 2.00 5.54
N TYR A 286 0.85 2.65 5.65
CA TYR A 286 0.72 4.08 5.37
C TYR A 286 0.58 4.93 6.64
N GLY A 287 0.76 4.31 7.82
CA GLY A 287 0.38 4.89 9.11
C GLY A 287 -1.00 4.42 9.53
#